data_AF-A0A0K2RFL3-F1
#
_entry.id   AF-A0A0K2RFL3-F1
#
_cell.length_a   1.000
_cell.length_b   1.000
_cell.length_c   1.000
_cell.angle_alpha   90.00
_cell.angle_beta   90.00
_cell.angle_gamma   90.00
#
_symmetry.space_group_name_H-M   'P 1'
#
loop_
_entity.id
_entity.type
_entity.pdbx_description
1 polymer ?
#
loop_
_entity_poly.entity_id
_entity_poly.type
_entity_poly.pdbx_seq_one_letter_code
_entity_poly.pdbx_strand_id
1 'polypeptide(L)'
;MSLHIAKPWLFSQPNQDPRAATGKALNWGIIATGGIAKTVSGDLAQLEDANLHAVSSRRQESADAFAAAQGSRSPMATTAVYPATSGC
;
A
#
# COMPACT_ATOMS: atom_id res chain seq x y z
N MET A 1 -33.38 10.30 -19.79
CA MET A 1 -32.52 9.17 -19.40
C MET A 1 -31.37 9.72 -18.57
N SER A 2 -31.45 9.62 -17.25
CA SER A 2 -30.41 10.16 -16.35
C SER A 2 -29.43 9.04 -16.05
N LEU A 3 -28.17 9.19 -16.45
CA LEU A 3 -27.11 8.29 -16.03
C LEU A 3 -26.93 8.48 -14.52
N HIS A 4 -27.35 7.50 -13.73
CA HIS A 4 -26.99 7.41 -12.31
C HIS A 4 -25.51 7.03 -12.20
N ILE A 5 -24.63 7.96 -12.62
CA ILE A 5 -23.21 7.87 -12.29
C ILE A 5 -23.17 7.96 -10.76
N ALA A 6 -22.89 6.82 -10.12
CA ALA A 6 -22.59 6.78 -8.70
C ALA A 6 -21.47 7.79 -8.46
N LYS A 7 -21.72 8.81 -7.64
CA LYS A 7 -20.68 9.76 -7.26
C LYS A 7 -19.60 8.96 -6.53
N PRO A 8 -18.39 8.77 -7.10
CA PRO A 8 -17.34 8.07 -6.38
C PRO A 8 -17.04 8.79 -5.07
N TRP A 9 -16.53 8.06 -4.08
CA TRP A 9 -16.18 8.59 -2.75
C TRP A 9 -15.34 9.86 -2.84
N LEU A 10 -14.61 10.02 -3.95
CA LEU A 10 -13.71 11.13 -4.19
C LEU A 10 -14.47 12.44 -4.05
N PHE A 11 -15.66 12.58 -4.64
CA PHE A 11 -16.49 13.79 -4.59
C PHE A 11 -17.08 14.12 -3.21
N SER A 12 -16.93 13.22 -2.24
CA SER A 12 -17.33 13.46 -0.85
C SER A 12 -16.15 13.87 0.05
N GLN A 13 -14.93 13.93 -0.48
CA GLN A 13 -13.75 14.33 0.28
C GLN A 13 -13.61 15.87 0.39
N PRO A 14 -13.03 16.37 1.49
CA PRO A 14 -12.84 17.82 1.67
C PRO A 14 -11.82 18.42 0.69
N ASN A 15 -10.87 17.63 0.19
CA ASN A 15 -9.94 18.03 -0.85
C ASN A 15 -10.21 17.21 -2.12
N GLN A 16 -10.61 17.89 -3.20
CA GLN A 16 -10.85 17.31 -4.53
C GLN A 16 -9.65 17.45 -5.46
N ASP A 17 -8.64 18.26 -5.10
CA ASP A 17 -7.46 18.46 -5.91
C ASP A 17 -6.42 17.36 -5.60
N PRO A 18 -6.17 16.43 -6.54
CA PRO A 18 -5.21 15.35 -6.32
C PRO A 18 -3.75 15.83 -6.27
N ARG A 19 -3.47 17.08 -6.63
CA ARG A 19 -2.12 17.66 -6.64
C ARG A 19 -1.81 18.46 -5.39
N ALA A 20 -2.84 18.85 -4.64
CA ALA A 20 -2.67 19.62 -3.41
C ALA A 20 -2.04 18.72 -2.33
N ALA A 21 -0.89 19.14 -1.81
CA ALA A 21 -0.21 18.42 -0.74
C ALA A 21 -1.09 18.40 0.52
N THR A 22 -1.43 17.20 0.99
CA THR A 22 -2.30 17.01 2.17
C THR A 22 -1.58 17.34 3.48
N GLY A 23 -0.24 17.49 3.47
CA GLY A 23 0.59 17.71 4.67
C GLY A 23 0.63 16.51 5.64
N LYS A 24 0.16 15.34 5.20
CA LYS A 24 0.17 14.09 5.96
C LYS A 24 1.20 13.14 5.36
N ALA A 25 1.87 12.37 6.20
CA ALA A 25 2.75 11.30 5.73
C ALA A 25 1.98 10.31 4.84
N LEU A 26 2.58 9.95 3.71
CA LEU A 26 2.04 9.02 2.75
C LEU A 26 2.21 7.59 3.25
N ASN A 27 1.09 6.85 3.30
CA ASN A 27 1.09 5.43 3.63
C ASN A 27 1.28 4.61 2.36
N TRP A 28 2.44 3.96 2.24
CA TRP A 28 2.83 3.15 1.09
C TRP A 28 2.51 1.68 1.30
N GLY A 29 2.04 1.03 0.22
CA GLY A 29 1.84 -0.41 0.15
C GLY A 29 2.78 -1.01 -0.89
N ILE A 30 3.52 -2.06 -0.52
CA ILE A 30 4.45 -2.75 -1.43
C ILE A 30 3.93 -4.15 -1.75
N ILE A 31 3.93 -4.48 -3.04
CA ILE A 31 3.54 -5.80 -3.53
C ILE A 31 4.81 -6.46 -4.07
N ALA A 32 5.10 -7.67 -3.58
CA ALA A 32 6.31 -8.46 -3.78
C ALA A 32 7.51 -8.07 -2.91
N THR A 33 8.44 -9.03 -2.77
CA THR A 33 9.59 -8.97 -1.86
C THR A 33 10.95 -9.10 -2.60
N GLY A 34 10.95 -8.77 -3.89
CA GLY A 34 12.12 -8.85 -4.77
C GLY A 34 13.14 -7.71 -4.56
N GLY A 35 14.22 -7.71 -5.36
CA GLY A 35 15.31 -6.72 -5.23
C GLY A 35 14.83 -5.27 -5.35
N ILE A 36 14.01 -4.97 -6.36
CA ILE A 36 13.44 -3.62 -6.56
C ILE A 36 12.61 -3.19 -5.35
N ALA A 37 11.78 -4.09 -4.81
CA ALA A 37 10.97 -3.79 -3.64
C ALA A 37 11.83 -3.43 -2.43
N LYS A 38 12.97 -4.10 -2.25
CA LYS A 38 13.93 -3.78 -1.19
C LYS A 38 14.56 -2.40 -1.38
N THR A 39 15.00 -2.07 -2.60
CA THR A 39 15.57 -0.75 -2.91
C THR A 39 14.55 0.36 -2.66
N VAL A 40 13.36 0.25 -3.24
CA VAL A 40 12.31 1.25 -3.10
C VAL A 40 11.90 1.43 -1.64
N SER A 41 11.78 0.35 -0.88
CA SER A 41 11.48 0.45 0.57
C SER A 41 12.60 1.14 1.34
N GLY A 42 13.86 0.88 0.98
CA GLY A 42 15.02 1.53 1.57
C GLY A 42 15.00 3.03 1.32
N ASP A 43 14.74 3.43 0.07
CA ASP A 43 14.62 4.84 -0.32
C ASP A 43 13.45 5.51 0.42
N LEU A 44 12.28 4.84 0.52
CA LEU A 44 11.12 5.33 1.27
C LEU A 44 11.42 5.50 2.76
N ALA A 45 12.23 4.62 3.36
CA ALA A 45 12.60 4.73 4.78
C ALA A 45 13.48 5.96 5.08
N GLN A 46 14.08 6.58 4.05
CA GLN A 46 14.84 7.82 4.21
C GLN A 46 13.98 9.08 4.14
N LEU A 47 12.72 8.97 3.69
CA LEU A 47 11.81 10.09 3.58
C LEU A 47 11.08 10.31 4.92
N GLU A 48 11.04 11.56 5.39
CA GLU A 48 10.38 11.92 6.65
C GLU A 48 8.85 11.84 6.58
N ASP A 49 8.29 11.93 5.37
CA ASP A 49 6.86 11.95 5.08
C ASP A 49 6.38 10.65 4.40
N ALA A 50 7.18 9.58 4.43
CA ALA A 50 6.77 8.26 3.91
C ALA A 50 6.72 7.21 5.03
N ASN A 51 5.61 6.49 5.07
CA ASN A 51 5.41 5.38 6.00
C ASN A 51 5.07 4.11 5.23
N LEU A 52 5.88 3.07 5.40
CA LEU A 52 5.59 1.76 4.84
C LEU A 52 4.46 1.09 5.67
N HIS A 53 3.25 1.16 5.14
CA HIS A 53 2.04 0.75 5.85
C HIS A 53 1.61 -0.70 5.56
N ALA A 54 1.85 -1.21 4.35
CA ALA A 54 1.43 -2.55 3.97
C ALA A 54 2.45 -3.25 3.07
N VAL A 55 2.57 -4.56 3.22
CA VAL A 55 3.39 -5.42 2.35
C VAL A 55 2.57 -6.66 1.99
N SER A 56 2.57 -7.04 0.71
CA SER A 56 1.98 -8.30 0.25
C SER A 56 2.94 -9.11 -0.59
N SER A 57 2.77 -10.44 -0.58
CA SER A 57 3.53 -11.37 -1.40
C SER A 57 2.70 -12.62 -1.68
N ARG A 58 3.12 -13.43 -2.66
CA ARG A 58 2.49 -14.74 -2.94
C ARG A 58 2.63 -15.73 -1.78
N ARG A 59 3.60 -15.52 -0.89
CA ARG A 59 3.83 -16.33 0.31
C ARG A 59 3.84 -15.42 1.53
N GLN A 60 3.05 -15.77 2.54
CA GLN A 60 2.95 -15.01 3.79
C GLN A 60 4.31 -14.86 4.48
N GLU A 61 5.06 -15.96 4.63
CA GLU A 61 6.39 -15.97 5.25
C GLU A 61 7.36 -14.97 4.61
N SER A 62 7.27 -14.79 3.28
CA SER A 62 8.11 -13.83 2.57
C SER A 62 7.69 -12.39 2.81
N ALA A 63 6.39 -12.13 2.99
CA ALA A 63 5.89 -10.81 3.36
C ALA A 63 6.27 -10.46 4.80
N ASP A 64 6.13 -11.40 5.74
CA ASP A 64 6.47 -11.22 7.15
C ASP A 64 7.97 -10.96 7.33
N ALA A 65 8.82 -11.74 6.67
CA ALA A 65 10.27 -11.54 6.72
C ALA A 65 10.69 -10.16 6.17
N PHE A 66 9.98 -9.67 5.15
CA PHE A 66 10.23 -8.36 4.57
C PHE A 66 9.75 -7.22 5.47
N ALA A 67 8.55 -7.37 6.05
CA ALA A 67 8.00 -6.42 7.01
C ALA A 67 8.91 -6.26 8.24
N ALA A 68 9.44 -7.38 8.76
CA ALA A 68 10.40 -7.38 9.85
C ALA A 68 11.71 -6.67 9.50
N ALA A 69 12.21 -6.85 8.27
CA ALA A 69 13.46 -6.22 7.81
C ALA A 69 13.35 -4.70 7.62
N GLN A 70 12.18 -4.21 7.18
CA GLN A 70 11.97 -2.79 6.85
C GLN A 70 11.31 -1.99 7.98
N GLY A 71 11.04 -2.61 9.14
CA GLY A 71 10.48 -1.92 10.31
C GLY A 71 9.09 -1.34 10.07
N SER A 72 8.21 -2.05 9.34
CA SER A 72 6.84 -1.57 9.10
C SER A 72 6.12 -1.32 10.43
N ARG A 73 5.72 -0.07 10.68
CA ARG A 73 5.17 0.38 11.98
C ARG A 73 3.68 0.07 12.17
N SER A 74 3.06 -0.64 11.22
CA SER A 74 1.64 -1.00 11.33
C SER A 74 1.49 -2.44 11.86
N PRO A 75 0.78 -2.67 12.98
CA PRO A 75 0.47 -4.01 13.48
C PRO A 75 -0.55 -4.77 12.59
N MET A 76 -0.98 -4.15 11.49
CA MET A 76 -1.95 -4.71 10.57
C MET A 76 -1.24 -5.12 9.27
N ALA A 77 -0.48 -6.21 9.35
CA ALA A 77 -0.10 -6.99 8.19
C ALA A 77 -1.39 -7.43 7.50
N THR A 78 -1.83 -6.66 6.50
CA THR A 78 -2.94 -7.10 5.66
C THR A 78 -2.43 -8.25 4.81
N THR A 79 -2.66 -9.45 5.33
CA THR A 79 -2.68 -10.70 4.60
C THR A 79 -3.71 -10.56 3.48
N ALA A 80 -3.28 -9.98 2.36
CA ALA A 80 -3.84 -10.23 1.05
C ALA A 80 -2.92 -11.22 0.35
N VAL A 81 -2.80 -12.42 0.91
CA VAL A 81 -2.55 -13.59 0.07
C VAL A 81 -3.80 -13.68 -0.79
N TYR A 82 -3.76 -13.11 -1.99
CA TYR A 82 -4.72 -13.52 -3.01
C TYR A 82 -4.63 -15.05 -3.05
N PRO A 83 -5.69 -15.81 -2.75
CA PRO A 83 -5.67 -17.21 -3.09
C PRO A 83 -5.45 -17.21 -4.60
N ALA A 84 -4.32 -17.73 -5.05
CA ALA A 84 -4.21 -18.18 -6.42
C ALA A 84 -5.39 -19.15 -6.56
N THR A 85 -6.41 -18.73 -7.29
CA THR A 85 -7.53 -19.60 -7.65
C THR A 85 -6.94 -20.68 -8.53
N SER A 86 -6.45 -21.75 -7.89
CA SER A 86 -6.23 -23.05 -8.49
C SER A 86 -7.60 -23.65 -8.74
N GLY A 87 -8.25 -23.21 -9.82
CA GLY A 87 -9.42 -23.85 -10.39
C GLY A 87 -9.08 -24.27 -11.80
N CYS A 88 -9.09 -25.59 -12.04
CA CYS A 88 -9.05 -26.21 -13.35
C CYS A 88 -10.14 -25.66 -14.29
#